data_AF-A0A814AGG4-F1
#
_entry.id   AF-A0A814AGG4-F1
#
_cell.length_a   1.000
_cell.length_b   1.000
_cell.length_c   1.000
_cell.angle_alpha   90.00
_cell.angle_beta   90.00
_cell.angle_gamma   90.00
#
_symmetry.space_group_name_H-M   'P 1'
#
loop_
_entity.id
_entity.type
_entity.pdbx_description
1 polymer ?
#
loop_
_entity_poly.entity_id
_entity_poly.type
_entity_poly.pdbx_seq_one_letter_code
_entity_poly.pdbx_strand_id
1 'polypeptide(L)'
;MDGSPPTDFVPPTVLPLTISPLDSSIPSRFSKNTSIGTLLDEYFLEEWTQTSSYEDYFAACAPTHCNFEYVTRNDLLYVATSVLGLYGGLTIGLRFITWNAIWLYRWIKKRIRSHRVTVQS
;
A
#
# COMPACT_ATOMS: atom_id res chain seq x y z
N MET A 1 26.74 15.71 26.65
CA MET A 1 26.56 14.52 25.81
C MET A 1 25.20 14.67 25.12
N ASP A 2 25.15 15.73 24.35
CA ASP A 2 24.07 16.25 23.55
C ASP A 2 24.07 15.46 22.25
N GLY A 3 23.09 14.57 22.09
CA GLY A 3 22.92 13.71 20.92
C GLY A 3 22.51 14.47 19.67
N SER A 4 23.12 15.62 19.39
CA SER A 4 22.98 16.31 18.12
C SER A 4 23.76 15.54 17.04
N PRO A 5 23.15 15.25 15.90
CA PRO A 5 23.87 14.69 14.77
C PRO A 5 24.93 15.70 14.28
N PRO A 6 26.12 15.24 13.85
CA PRO A 6 27.14 16.13 13.30
C PRO A 6 26.58 16.85 12.06
N THR A 7 26.53 18.18 12.11
CA THR A 7 26.01 19.05 11.04
C THR A 7 26.91 19.13 9.80
N ASP A 8 28.04 18.42 9.82
CA ASP A 8 29.08 18.52 8.79
C ASP A 8 28.99 17.42 7.73
N PHE A 9 28.00 16.53 7.83
CA PHE A 9 27.73 15.53 6.80
C PHE A 9 26.57 15.99 5.92
N VAL A 10 26.88 16.86 4.95
CA VAL A 10 25.97 17.14 3.84
C VAL A 10 26.12 16.00 2.83
N PRO A 11 25.12 15.11 2.69
CA PRO A 11 25.15 14.11 1.63
C PRO A 11 25.21 14.84 0.28
N PRO A 12 26.04 14.41 -0.69
CA PRO A 12 26.05 15.02 -2.01
C PRO A 12 24.64 14.89 -2.61
N THR A 13 23.93 16.02 -2.71
CA THR A 13 22.53 16.09 -3.15
C THR A 13 22.34 15.61 -4.58
N VAL A 14 23.43 15.48 -5.34
CA VAL A 14 23.49 14.80 -6.61
C VAL A 14 24.82 14.06 -6.71
N LEU A 15 24.79 12.74 -6.84
CA LEU A 15 25.81 12.07 -7.63
C LEU A 15 25.46 12.43 -9.08
N PRO A 16 26.29 13.18 -9.83
CA PRO A 16 26.10 13.28 -11.27
C PRO A 16 26.38 11.90 -11.85
N LEU A 17 25.37 11.03 -11.83
CA LEU A 17 25.43 9.75 -12.49
C LEU A 17 25.22 10.02 -13.98
N THR A 18 26.28 10.44 -14.65
CA THR A 18 26.31 10.53 -16.11
C THR A 18 26.33 9.10 -16.65
N ILE A 19 25.15 8.51 -16.79
CA ILE A 19 24.98 7.21 -17.44
C ILE A 19 25.16 7.39 -18.94
N SER A 20 26.37 7.10 -19.44
CA SER A 20 26.53 6.87 -20.87
C SER A 20 25.81 5.58 -21.24
N PRO A 21 24.94 5.58 -22.28
CA PRO A 21 24.36 4.34 -22.79
C PRO A 21 25.48 3.42 -23.26
N LEU A 22 25.26 2.11 -23.13
CA LEU A 22 26.24 1.12 -23.56
C LEU A 22 26.41 1.21 -25.08
N ASP A 23 27.54 1.78 -25.51
CA ASP A 23 27.89 1.92 -26.93
C ASP A 23 28.46 0.60 -27.46
N SER A 24 27.75 0.00 -28.41
CA SER A 24 28.12 -1.27 -29.02
C SER A 24 29.36 -1.21 -29.92
N SER A 25 29.84 -0.01 -30.24
CA SER A 25 31.05 0.26 -31.05
C SER A 25 32.31 0.45 -30.21
N ILE A 26 32.15 0.68 -28.90
CA ILE A 26 33.26 0.80 -27.95
C ILE A 26 33.58 -0.60 -27.41
N PRO A 27 34.85 -1.05 -27.42
CA PRO A 27 35.22 -2.33 -26.84
C PRO A 27 35.00 -2.27 -25.33
N SER A 28 34.03 -3.05 -24.84
CA SER A 28 33.84 -3.26 -23.40
C SER A 28 34.85 -4.30 -22.88
N ARG A 29 35.13 -4.30 -21.57
CA ARG A 29 36.02 -5.28 -20.93
C ARG A 29 35.62 -6.73 -21.22
N PHE A 30 34.33 -6.97 -21.49
CA PHE A 30 33.78 -8.27 -21.81
C PHE A 30 33.34 -8.32 -23.28
N SER A 31 33.58 -9.46 -23.94
CA SER A 31 33.08 -9.71 -25.28
C SER A 31 31.60 -10.09 -25.22
N LYS A 32 30.83 -9.77 -26.26
CA LYS A 32 29.43 -10.23 -26.38
C LYS A 32 29.30 -11.76 -26.41
N ASN A 33 30.39 -12.47 -26.67
CA ASN A 33 30.47 -13.93 -26.66
C ASN A 33 30.92 -14.52 -25.32
N THR A 34 31.16 -13.69 -24.30
CA THR A 34 31.55 -14.18 -22.97
C THR A 34 30.35 -14.82 -22.27
N SER A 35 30.57 -15.96 -21.60
CA SER A 35 29.51 -16.65 -20.86
C SER A 35 29.11 -15.88 -19.60
N ILE A 36 27.81 -15.88 -19.28
CA ILE A 36 27.28 -15.22 -18.09
C ILE A 36 27.97 -15.70 -16.80
N GLY A 37 28.37 -16.99 -16.75
CA GLY A 37 29.10 -17.54 -15.60
C GLY A 37 30.43 -16.84 -15.34
N THR A 38 31.21 -16.56 -16.41
CA THR A 38 32.49 -15.84 -16.30
C THR A 38 32.30 -14.38 -15.89
N LEU A 39 31.20 -13.74 -16.29
CA LEU A 39 30.91 -12.37 -15.85
C LEU A 39 30.58 -12.32 -14.36
N LEU A 40 29.82 -13.31 -13.88
CA LEU A 40 29.45 -13.40 -12.47
C LEU A 40 30.69 -13.67 -11.62
N ASP A 41 31.51 -14.65 -11.98
CA ASP A 41 32.71 -15.05 -11.24
C ASP A 41 33.67 -13.86 -11.02
N GLU A 42 33.88 -13.04 -12.05
CA GLU A 42 34.74 -11.84 -12.01
C GLU A 42 34.09 -10.63 -11.28
N TYR A 43 32.76 -10.63 -11.09
CA TYR A 43 32.03 -9.54 -10.43
C TYR A 43 31.68 -9.86 -8.98
N PHE A 44 31.59 -11.15 -8.64
CA PHE A 44 31.51 -11.60 -7.27
C PHE A 44 32.87 -11.39 -6.60
N LEU A 45 32.86 -10.69 -5.47
CA LEU A 45 34.05 -10.51 -4.65
C LEU A 45 34.48 -11.89 -4.11
N GLU A 46 35.65 -12.38 -4.56
CA GLU A 46 36.22 -13.68 -4.15
C GLU A 46 36.52 -13.73 -2.64
N GLU A 47 37.01 -12.62 -2.08
CA GLU A 47 37.30 -12.47 -0.65
C GLU A 47 36.78 -11.13 -0.13
N TRP A 48 35.85 -11.18 0.82
CA TRP A 48 35.45 -10.00 1.59
C TRP A 48 36.50 -9.76 2.67
N THR A 49 37.42 -8.82 2.44
CA THR A 49 38.28 -8.30 3.50
C THR A 49 37.40 -7.57 4.51
N GLN A 50 37.22 -8.14 5.71
CA GLN A 50 36.39 -7.60 6.79
C GLN A 50 37.00 -6.34 7.45
N THR A 51 37.47 -5.38 6.67
CA THR A 51 37.94 -4.09 7.22
C THR A 51 36.79 -3.19 7.66
N SER A 52 35.56 -3.48 7.23
CA SER A 52 34.35 -2.76 7.64
C SER A 52 33.30 -3.75 8.13
N SER A 53 32.91 -3.63 9.39
CA SER A 53 31.79 -4.38 9.96
C SER A 53 30.48 -3.94 9.30
N TYR A 54 29.73 -4.90 8.77
CA TYR A 54 28.37 -4.65 8.26
C TYR A 54 27.45 -4.11 9.36
N GLU A 55 27.67 -4.54 10.61
CA GLU A 55 26.88 -4.09 11.75
C GLU A 55 27.08 -2.60 12.05
N ASP A 56 28.33 -2.11 11.96
CA ASP A 56 28.64 -0.69 12.20
C ASP A 56 28.03 0.19 11.12
N TYR A 57 28.10 -0.25 9.86
CA TYR A 57 27.47 0.46 8.73
C TYR A 57 25.94 0.50 8.87
N PHE A 58 25.33 -0.64 9.23
CA PHE A 58 23.88 -0.72 9.42
C PHE A 58 23.43 0.12 10.61
N ALA A 59 24.18 0.12 11.71
CA ALA A 59 23.88 0.95 12.89
C ALA A 59 23.96 2.45 12.59
N ALA A 60 24.93 2.88 11.78
CA ALA A 60 25.08 4.28 11.39
C ALA A 60 23.99 4.76 10.41
N CYS A 61 23.48 3.87 9.55
CA CYS A 61 22.54 4.20 8.48
C CYS A 61 21.11 3.70 8.73
N ALA A 62 20.81 3.12 9.90
CA ALA A 62 19.48 2.62 10.20
C ALA A 62 18.46 3.79 10.19
N PRO A 63 17.41 3.72 9.36
CA PRO A 63 16.40 4.77 9.34
C PRO A 63 15.70 4.82 10.71
N THR A 64 15.72 5.98 11.35
CA THR A 64 15.06 6.20 12.65
C THR A 64 13.53 6.07 12.56
N HIS A 65 12.98 6.36 11.37
CA HIS A 65 11.56 6.25 11.09
C HIS A 65 11.34 5.66 9.70
N CYS A 66 10.60 4.56 9.64
CA CYS A 66 10.06 4.04 8.40
C CYS A 66 8.74 4.75 8.09
N ASN A 67 8.68 5.44 6.94
CA ASN A 67 7.41 5.94 6.42
C ASN A 67 6.84 4.91 5.45
N PHE A 68 5.61 4.48 5.72
CA PHE A 68 4.87 3.60 4.84
C PHE A 68 4.07 4.45 3.87
N GLU A 69 4.44 4.39 2.59
CA GLU A 69 3.68 5.03 1.53
C GLU A 69 2.58 4.07 1.05
N TYR A 70 1.34 4.38 1.38
CA TYR A 70 0.18 3.62 0.90
C TYR A 70 -0.16 4.06 -0.52
N VAL A 71 0.34 3.33 -1.51
CA VAL A 71 0.07 3.61 -2.93
C VAL A 71 -1.29 3.02 -3.31
N THR A 72 -2.35 3.80 -3.15
CA THR A 72 -3.71 3.43 -3.55
C THR A 72 -3.99 3.87 -4.99
N ARG A 73 -4.11 2.91 -5.91
CA ARG A 73 -4.36 3.19 -7.35
C ARG A 73 -5.76 3.74 -7.68
N ASN A 74 -6.70 3.76 -6.72
CA ASN A 74 -8.13 3.96 -7.00
C ASN A 74 -8.90 4.79 -5.95
N ASP A 75 -8.24 5.64 -5.16
CA ASP A 75 -8.90 6.36 -4.06
C ASP A 75 -10.09 7.22 -4.50
N LEU A 76 -10.01 7.88 -5.66
CA LEU A 76 -11.12 8.70 -6.16
C LEU A 76 -12.40 7.87 -6.41
N LEU A 77 -12.24 6.69 -7.02
CA LEU A 77 -13.35 5.78 -7.30
C LEU A 77 -13.92 5.19 -6.01
N TYR A 78 -13.06 4.88 -5.05
CA TYR A 78 -13.47 4.38 -3.74
C TYR A 78 -14.30 5.42 -2.96
N VAL A 79 -13.85 6.67 -2.95
CA VAL A 79 -14.58 7.77 -2.30
C VAL A 79 -15.91 8.04 -3.02
N ALA A 80 -15.92 8.10 -4.35
CA ALA A 80 -17.13 8.36 -5.12
C ALA A 80 -18.19 7.26 -4.93
N THR A 81 -17.80 5.99 -5.01
CA THR A 81 -18.71 4.86 -4.79
C THR A 81 -19.24 4.80 -3.37
N SER A 82 -18.41 5.13 -2.37
CA SER A 82 -18.82 5.22 -0.97
C SER A 82 -19.86 6.31 -0.74
N VAL A 83 -19.65 7.50 -1.33
CA VAL A 83 -20.60 8.63 -1.25
C VAL A 83 -21.92 8.27 -1.93
N LEU A 84 -21.87 7.78 -3.16
CA LEU A 84 -23.06 7.37 -3.91
C LEU A 84 -23.81 6.23 -3.21
N GLY A 85 -23.09 5.27 -2.63
CA GLY A 85 -23.64 4.17 -1.86
C GLY A 85 -24.32 4.63 -0.58
N LEU A 86 -23.74 5.60 0.14
CA LEU A 86 -24.36 6.19 1.33
C LEU A 86 -25.63 6.97 0.98
N TYR A 87 -25.58 7.88 0.01
CA TYR A 87 -26.75 8.68 -0.38
C TYR A 87 -27.86 7.81 -0.99
N GLY A 88 -27.50 6.91 -1.91
CA GLY A 88 -28.44 6.01 -2.56
C GLY A 88 -29.00 4.96 -1.60
N GLY A 89 -28.13 4.28 -0.87
CA GLY A 89 -28.49 3.21 0.06
C GLY A 89 -29.32 3.71 1.22
N LEU A 90 -29.01 4.88 1.80
CA LEU A 90 -29.80 5.45 2.88
C LEU A 90 -31.22 5.80 2.42
N THR A 91 -31.35 6.44 1.25
CA THR A 91 -32.65 6.88 0.74
C THR A 91 -33.53 5.69 0.35
N ILE A 92 -32.97 4.72 -0.37
CA ILE A 92 -33.69 3.52 -0.81
C ILE A 92 -34.01 2.62 0.38
N GLY A 93 -33.05 2.44 1.29
CA GLY A 93 -33.20 1.65 2.51
C GLY A 93 -34.32 2.18 3.40
N LEU A 94 -34.35 3.49 3.65
CA LEU A 94 -35.38 4.11 4.50
C LEU A 94 -36.79 3.97 3.87
N ARG A 95 -36.90 4.13 2.56
CA ARG A 95 -38.17 3.97 1.84
C ARG A 95 -38.66 2.53 1.83
N PHE A 96 -37.74 1.57 1.74
CA PHE A 96 -38.06 0.15 1.87
C PHE A 96 -38.52 -0.18 3.29
N ILE A 97 -37.82 0.29 4.32
CA ILE A 97 -38.18 0.07 5.72
C ILE A 97 -39.57 0.63 6.03
N THR A 98 -39.87 1.85 5.61
CA THR A 98 -41.17 2.48 5.87
C THR A 98 -42.34 1.72 5.21
N TRP A 99 -42.19 1.27 3.96
CA TRP A 99 -43.18 0.42 3.30
C TRP A 99 -43.43 -0.89 4.07
N ASN A 100 -42.34 -1.58 4.42
CA ASN A 100 -42.42 -2.84 5.18
C ASN A 100 -43.02 -2.63 6.57
N ALA A 101 -42.70 -1.53 7.26
CA ALA A 101 -43.25 -1.20 8.57
C ALA A 101 -44.76 -0.99 8.54
N ILE A 102 -45.28 -0.29 7.52
CA ILE A 102 -46.74 -0.08 7.36
C ILE A 102 -47.44 -1.40 7.11
N TRP A 103 -46.90 -2.23 6.22
CA TRP A 103 -47.47 -3.54 5.90
C TRP A 103 -47.47 -4.46 7.14
N LEU A 104 -46.35 -4.51 7.86
CA LEU A 104 -46.20 -5.26 9.10
C LEU A 104 -47.18 -4.78 10.17
N TYR A 105 -47.30 -3.46 10.38
CA TYR A 105 -48.25 -2.89 11.33
C TYR A 105 -49.70 -3.29 11.00
N ARG A 106 -50.10 -3.17 9.73
CA ARG A 106 -51.45 -3.58 9.29
C ARG A 106 -51.68 -5.07 9.47
N TRP A 107 -50.69 -5.90 9.16
CA TRP A 107 -50.75 -7.35 9.32
C TRP A 107 -50.89 -7.76 10.79
N ILE A 108 -50.10 -7.17 11.69
CA ILE A 108 -50.18 -7.39 13.14
C ILE A 108 -51.55 -6.98 13.66
N LYS A 109 -52.04 -5.78 13.31
CA LYS A 109 -53.36 -5.29 13.75
C LYS A 109 -54.50 -6.19 13.27
N LYS A 110 -54.42 -6.70 12.04
CA LYS A 110 -55.40 -7.66 11.49
C LYS A 110 -55.35 -8.99 12.24
N ARG A 111 -54.16 -9.53 12.52
CA ARG A 111 -53.96 -10.76 13.31
C ARG A 111 -54.52 -10.61 14.72
N ILE A 112 -54.25 -9.50 15.41
CA ILE A 112 -54.77 -9.25 16.77
C ILE A 112 -56.31 -9.13 16.77
N ARG A 113 -56.90 -8.42 15.79
CA ARG A 113 -58.36 -8.32 15.66
C ARG A 113 -59.00 -9.69 15.44
N SER A 114 -58.42 -10.52 14.58
CA SER A 114 -58.93 -11.86 14.31
C SER A 114 -58.86 -12.77 15.54
N HIS A 115 -57.81 -12.65 16.34
CA HIS A 115 -57.62 -13.48 17.54
C HIS A 115 -58.52 -13.07 18.71
N ARG A 116 -59.01 -11.82 18.74
CA ARG A 116 -59.99 -11.38 19.75
C ARG A 116 -61.41 -11.90 19.48
N VAL A 117 -61.77 -12.14 18.22
CA VAL A 117 -63.11 -12.63 17.83
C VAL A 117 -63.30 -14.11 18.19
N THR A 118 -62.25 -14.93 18.12
CA THR A 118 -62.29 -16.36 18.47
C THR A 118 -62.17 -16.67 19.97
N VAL A 119 -61.89 -15.67 20.82
CA VAL A 119 -61.80 -15.84 22.28
C VAL A 119 -63.13 -15.47 22.98
N GLN A 120 -64.07 -14.85 22.25
CA GLN A 120 -65.41 -14.50 22.76
C GLN A 120 -66.54 -15.45 22.31
N SER A 121 -66.22 -16.60 21.69
CA SER A 121 -67.17 -17.65 21.30
C SER A 121 -67.04 -18.90 22.16
#